data_AF-A0A8S0GNQ0-F1
#
_entry.id   AF-A0A8S0GNQ0-F1
#
_cell.length_a   1.000
_cell.length_b   1.000
_cell.length_c   1.000
_cell.angle_alpha   90.00
_cell.angle_beta   90.00
_cell.angle_gamma   90.00
#
_symmetry.space_group_name_H-M   'P 1'
#
loop_
_entity.id
_entity.type
_entity.pdbx_description
1 polymer ?
#
loop_
_entity_poly.entity_id
_entity_poly.type
_entity_poly.pdbx_seq_one_letter_code
_entity_poly.pdbx_strand_id
1 'polypeptide(L)' 'MTALRAAKVMGLSVAGVDILRSNHGPLVMEVNSSPGLEGIETTTGKNVAGIIIEHIEKNGGPNMTRTKGKG' A
#
# COMPACT_ATOMS: atom_id res chain seq x y z
N MET A 1 2.61 -9.09 -7.85
CA MET A 1 3.74 -9.30 -6.92
C MET A 1 4.57 -8.02 -6.71
N THR A 2 4.92 -7.27 -7.75
CA THR A 2 5.79 -6.08 -7.65
C THR A 2 5.34 -5.06 -6.59
N ALA A 3 4.07 -4.64 -6.59
CA ALA A 3 3.54 -3.70 -5.58
C ALA A 3 3.69 -4.22 -4.14
N LEU A 4 3.31 -5.48 -3.90
CA LEU A 4 3.43 -6.11 -2.58
C LEU A 4 4.88 -6.20 -2.11
N ARG A 5 5.81 -6.51 -3.02
CA ARG A 5 7.25 -6.53 -2.69
C ARG A 5 7.76 -5.13 -2.36
N ALA A 6 7.37 -4.11 -3.11
CA ALA A 6 7.75 -2.73 -2.85
C ALA A 6 7.28 -2.28 -1.45
N ALA A 7 5.99 -2.44 -1.15
CA ALA A 7 5.44 -2.12 0.18
C ALA A 7 6.17 -2.87 1.32
N LYS A 8 6.46 -4.17 1.12
CA LYS A 8 7.18 -4.99 2.10
C LYS A 8 8.63 -4.52 2.32
N VAL A 9 9.35 -4.18 1.26
CA VAL A 9 10.73 -3.66 1.34
C VAL A 9 10.75 -2.33 2.08
N MET A 10 9.75 -1.47 1.85
CA MET A 10 9.59 -0.21 2.57
C MET A 10 9.07 -0.39 4.01
N GLY A 11 8.71 -1.61 4.42
CA GLY A 11 8.20 -1.88 5.77
C GLY A 11 6.85 -1.23 6.05
N LEU A 12 6.03 -1.03 5.02
CA LEU A 12 4.71 -0.42 5.08
C LEU A 12 3.61 -1.49 5.04
N SER A 13 2.67 -1.43 5.98
CA SER A 13 1.49 -2.31 6.00
C SER A 13 0.43 -1.88 4.98
N VAL A 14 0.41 -0.59 4.64
CA VAL A 14 -0.45 0.01 3.61
C VAL A 14 0.43 0.97 2.80
N ALA A 15 0.34 0.90 1.47
CA ALA A 15 1.06 1.79 0.57
C ALA A 15 0.34 1.94 -0.77
N GLY A 16 0.40 3.13 -1.35
CA GLY A 16 0.17 3.33 -2.78
C GLY A 16 1.47 3.04 -3.54
N VAL A 17 1.42 2.26 -4.61
CA VAL A 17 2.61 1.93 -5.41
C VAL A 17 2.35 2.26 -6.87
N ASP A 18 3.13 3.19 -7.38
CA ASP A 18 3.04 3.61 -8.77
C ASP A 18 3.97 2.76 -9.62
N ILE A 19 3.41 2.19 -10.69
CA ILE A 19 4.09 1.23 -11.55
C ILE A 19 4.03 1.69 -13.00
N LEU A 20 5.20 1.84 -13.61
CA LEU A 20 5.34 2.02 -15.05
C LEU A 20 5.42 0.65 -15.74
N ARG A 21 4.65 0.50 -16.83
CA ARG A 21 4.78 -0.67 -17.71
C ARG A 21 5.96 -0.45 -18.67
N SER A 22 6.89 -1.39 -18.71
CA SER A 22 8.03 -1.35 -19.64
C SER A 22 8.18 -2.68 -20.39
N ASN A 23 8.97 -2.67 -21.46
CA ASN A 23 9.30 -3.88 -22.23
C ASN A 23 10.08 -4.92 -21.42
N HIS A 24 10.70 -4.53 -20.30
CA HIS A 24 11.44 -5.41 -19.40
C HIS A 24 10.63 -5.78 -18.15
N GLY A 25 9.32 -5.48 -18.14
CA GLY A 25 8.42 -5.73 -17.02
C GLY A 25 8.01 -4.47 -16.24
N PRO A 26 7.25 -4.63 -15.14
CA PRO A 26 6.79 -3.51 -14.33
C PRO A 26 7.93 -2.88 -13.54
N LEU A 27 8.07 -1.56 -13.63
CA LEU A 27 9.05 -0.75 -12.87
C LEU A 27 8.31 0.05 -11.80
N VAL A 28 8.80 0.00 -10.56
CA VAL A 28 8.26 0.83 -9.46
C VAL A 28 8.81 2.24 -9.61
N MET A 29 7.93 3.23 -9.60
CA MET A 29 8.29 4.65 -9.70
C MET A 29 8.27 5.32 -8.33
N GLU A 30 7.23 5.06 -7.54
CA GLU A 30 7.02 5.70 -6.24
C GLU A 30 6.30 4.74 -5.28
N VAL A 31 6.60 4.88 -3.99
CA VAL A 31 5.90 4.18 -2.90
C VAL A 31 5.46 5.21 -1.86
N ASN A 32 4.15 5.40 -1.75
CA ASN A 32 3.54 6.38 -0.86
C ASN A 32 2.99 5.72 0.40
N SER A 33 3.42 6.19 1.57
CA SER A 33 2.95 5.69 2.88
C SER A 33 1.56 6.21 3.25
N SER A 34 1.10 7.29 2.62
CA SER A 34 -0.23 7.89 2.84
C SER A 34 -0.90 8.21 1.50
N PRO A 35 -1.34 7.19 0.74
CA PRO A 35 -2.00 7.41 -0.55
C PRO A 35 -3.38 8.05 -0.39
N GLY A 36 -3.76 8.91 -1.34
CA GLY A 36 -5.14 9.39 -1.44
C GLY A 36 -6.11 8.28 -1.83
N LEU A 37 -7.30 8.26 -1.21
CA LEU A 37 -8.29 7.17 -1.40
C LEU A 37 -9.46 7.57 -2.31
N GLU A 38 -9.90 8.83 -2.28
CA GLU A 38 -11.10 9.30 -2.99
C GLU A 38 -11.11 8.92 -4.49
N GLY A 39 -10.00 9.18 -5.18
CA GLY A 39 -9.88 8.89 -6.61
C GLY A 39 -9.94 7.39 -6.93
N ILE A 40 -9.25 6.55 -6.16
CA ILE A 40 -9.24 5.10 -6.39
C ILE A 40 -10.55 4.45 -5.98
N GLU A 41 -11.19 4.90 -4.90
CA GLU A 41 -12.50 4.39 -4.49
C GLU A 41 -13.56 4.73 -5.54
N THR A 42 -13.62 5.99 -5.99
CA THR A 42 -14.54 6.42 -7.05
C THR A 42 -14.34 5.65 -8.34
N THR A 43 -13.09 5.44 -8.75
CA THR A 43 -12.78 4.75 -10.03
C THR A 43 -13.03 3.25 -9.97
N THR A 44 -12.78 2.61 -8.82
CA THR A 44 -12.84 1.15 -8.70
C THR A 44 -14.13 0.63 -8.08
N GLY A 45 -14.92 1.50 -7.45
CA GLY A 45 -16.11 1.13 -6.68
C GLY A 45 -15.81 0.33 -5.41
N LYS A 46 -14.54 0.29 -4.98
CA LYS A 46 -14.11 -0.46 -3.79
C LYS A 46 -14.05 0.47 -2.59
N ASN A 47 -14.52 -0.01 -1.43
CA ASN A 47 -14.32 0.64 -0.14
C ASN A 47 -12.90 0.31 0.37
N VAL A 48 -11.91 1.03 -0.14
CA VAL A 48 -10.49 0.85 0.20
C VAL A 48 -10.24 1.26 1.66
N ALA A 49 -10.88 2.32 2.14
CA ALA A 49 -10.80 2.72 3.54
C ALA A 49 -11.27 1.59 4.47
N GLY A 50 -12.40 0.96 4.16
CA GLY A 50 -12.92 -0.20 4.89
C GLY A 50 -11.96 -1.38 4.88
N ILE A 51 -11.33 -1.68 3.74
CA ILE A 51 -10.30 -2.74 3.64
C ILE A 51 -9.09 -2.43 4.52
N ILE A 52 -8.66 -1.17 4.59
CA ILE A 52 -7.55 -0.75 5.47
C ILE A 52 -7.94 -0.93 6.94
N ILE A 53 -9.15 -0.52 7.33
CA ILE A 53 -9.66 -0.72 8.69
C ILE A 53 -9.72 -2.21 9.03
N GLU A 54 -10.30 -3.05 8.17
CA GLU A 54 -10.37 -4.50 8.37
C GLU A 54 -8.97 -5.12 8.49
N HIS A 55 -8.00 -4.63 7.71
CA HIS A 55 -6.61 -5.05 7.84
C HIS A 55 -6.02 -4.70 9.21
N ILE A 56 -6.27 -3.49 9.71
CA ILE A 56 -5.82 -3.05 11.04
C ILE A 56 -6.53 -3.84 12.15
N GLU A 57 -7.82 -4.12 12.04
CA GLU A 57 -8.55 -4.92 13.04
C GLU A 57 -8.00 -6.34 13.15
N LYS A 58 -7.62 -6.95 12.02
CA LYS A 58 -7.07 -8.31 11.98
C LYS A 58 -5.61 -8.41 12.45
N ASN A 59 -4.81 -7.36 12.21
CA ASN A 59 -3.36 -7.40 12.41
C ASN A 59 -2.86 -6.41 13.48
N GLY A 60 -3.77 -5.61 14.04
CA GLY A 60 -3.50 -4.57 15.00
C GLY A 60 -3.50 -5.08 16.43
N GLY A 61 -2.68 -4.43 17.25
CA GLY A 61 -2.55 -4.69 18.68
C GLY A 61 -1.51 -3.71 19.25
N PRO A 62 -1.44 -3.56 20.58
CA PRO A 62 -0.46 -2.69 21.21
C PRO A 62 0.95 -3.00 20.67
N ASN A 63 1.64 -1.97 20.15
CA ASN A 63 2.99 -2.06 19.57
C ASN A 63 3.16 -2.87 18.26
N MET A 64 2.09 -3.34 17.61
CA MET A 64 2.20 -4.19 16.41
C MET A 64 2.15 -3.42 15.07
N THR A 65 1.74 -2.15 15.09
CA THR A 65 1.48 -1.36 13.87
C THR A 65 2.61 -0.38 13.51
N ARG A 66 3.76 -0.48 14.19
CA ARG A 66 4.93 0.36 13.86
C ARG A 66 5.46 0.04 12.46
N THR A 67 5.74 1.09 11.68
CA THR A 67 6.50 0.98 10.44
C THR A 67 7.87 0.36 10.75
N LYS A 68 8.24 -0.66 9.97
CA LYS A 68 9.51 -1.38 10.15
C LYS A 68 10.64 -0.81 9.29
N GLY A 69 10.29 0.03 8.32
CA GLY A 69 11.25 0.72 7.46
C GLY A 69 11.79 1.98 8.12
N LYS A 70 13.07 2.27 7.86
CA LYS A 70 13.64 3.60 8.05
C LYS A 70 13.32 4.35 6.76
N GLY A 71 12.31 5.20 6.77
CA GLY A 71 12.10 6.15 5.67
C GLY A 71 13.36 6.95 5.42
#